data_AF-A0A9D7PX43-F1
#
_entry.id   AF-A0A9D7PX43-F1
#
_cell.length_a   1.000
_cell.length_b   1.000
_cell.length_c   1.000
_cell.angle_alpha   90.00
_cell.angle_beta   90.00
_cell.angle_gamma   90.00
#
_symmetry.space_group_name_H-M   'P 1'
#
loop_
_entity.id
_entity.type
_entity.pdbx_description
1 polymer ?
#
loop_
_entity_poly.entity_id
_entity_poly.type
_entity_poly.pdbx_seq_one_letter_code
_entity_poly.pdbx_strand_id
1 'polypeptide(L)'
;MTILQEILKWSQGIPAWQQDAIARLYVKPDLSTQDFDDMYALLKSAHGIPDSNGRVPIKLAADQMAAPQAPDRLVQLAAIKNLRNVNALAEGQRLPINPSGLSVIYGENGSGKSGYSRVFKKACRARDQRGSIHPMPQRAPARSARRKPLPNSSSMASLSKSNGHWAR
;
A
#
# COMPACT_ATOMS: atom_id res chain seq x y z
N MET A 1 7.43 -18.58 -18.59
CA MET A 1 7.44 -19.10 -17.21
C MET A 1 7.29 -17.92 -16.27
N THR A 2 6.55 -18.07 -15.17
CA THR A 2 6.47 -17.02 -14.15
C THR A 2 7.69 -17.08 -13.22
N ILE A 3 8.04 -15.98 -12.56
CA ILE A 3 9.16 -15.96 -11.60
C ILE A 3 8.98 -16.97 -10.46
N LEU A 4 7.74 -17.20 -10.05
CA LEU A 4 7.39 -18.19 -9.04
C LEU A 4 7.71 -19.61 -9.54
N GLN A 5 7.36 -19.95 -10.79
CA GLN A 5 7.71 -21.25 -11.39
C GLN A 5 9.22 -21.45 -11.51
N GLU A 6 9.97 -20.39 -11.78
CA GLU A 6 11.44 -20.44 -11.82
C GLU A 6 12.03 -20.70 -10.42
N ILE A 7 11.51 -20.05 -9.38
CA ILE A 7 11.91 -20.28 -7.98
C ILE A 7 11.61 -21.74 -7.58
N LEU A 8 10.43 -22.27 -7.94
CA LEU A 8 10.11 -23.67 -7.66
C LEU A 8 11.10 -24.61 -8.36
N LYS A 9 11.35 -24.41 -9.65
CA LYS A 9 12.30 -25.22 -10.41
C LYS A 9 13.71 -25.17 -9.81
N TRP A 10 14.16 -23.99 -9.40
CA TRP A 10 15.44 -23.83 -8.70
C TRP A 10 15.46 -24.56 -7.35
N SER A 11 14.38 -24.47 -6.56
CA SER A 11 14.28 -25.12 -5.25
C SER A 11 14.38 -26.65 -5.32
N GLN A 12 14.02 -27.27 -6.45
CA GLN A 12 14.16 -28.71 -6.61
C GLN A 12 15.63 -29.18 -6.65
N GLY A 13 16.57 -28.29 -6.94
CA GLY A 13 18.00 -28.59 -7.04
C GLY A 13 18.81 -28.39 -5.75
N ILE A 14 18.18 -27.93 -4.66
CA ILE A 14 18.87 -27.64 -3.39
C ILE A 14 18.51 -28.68 -2.30
N PRO A 15 19.29 -28.81 -1.21
CA PRO A 15 19.03 -29.76 -0.13
C PRO A 15 17.64 -29.65 0.51
N ALA A 16 17.10 -30.77 0.98
CA ALA A 16 15.73 -30.85 1.51
C ALA A 16 15.44 -29.87 2.67
N TRP A 17 16.40 -29.63 3.56
CA TRP A 17 16.25 -28.66 4.65
C TRP A 17 16.14 -27.21 4.13
N GLN A 18 16.76 -26.89 2.99
CA GLN A 18 16.62 -25.58 2.34
C GLN A 18 15.29 -25.46 1.60
N GLN A 19 14.79 -26.56 1.02
CA GLN A 19 13.44 -26.60 0.45
C GLN A 19 12.37 -26.31 1.52
N ASP A 20 12.55 -26.82 2.74
CA ASP A 20 11.72 -26.51 3.90
C ASP A 20 11.75 -25.03 4.26
N ALA A 21 12.93 -24.42 4.29
CA ALA A 21 13.07 -22.98 4.51
C ALA A 21 12.29 -22.14 3.49
N ILE A 22 12.36 -22.51 2.21
CA ILE A 22 11.60 -21.84 1.13
C ILE A 22 10.10 -22.04 1.34
N ALA A 23 9.65 -23.25 1.68
CA ALA A 23 8.25 -23.54 1.94
C ALA A 23 7.70 -22.71 3.11
N ARG A 24 8.46 -22.60 4.21
CA ARG A 24 8.11 -21.75 5.36
C ARG A 24 8.02 -20.28 4.97
N LEU A 25 9.01 -19.74 4.26
CA LEU A 25 9.02 -18.35 3.79
C LEU A 25 7.87 -18.04 2.83
N TYR A 26 7.46 -19.02 2.02
CA TYR A 26 6.34 -18.87 1.10
C TYR A 26 5.01 -18.68 1.85
N VAL A 27 4.80 -19.43 2.93
CA VAL A 27 3.59 -19.36 3.76
C VAL A 27 3.63 -18.17 4.72
N LYS A 28 4.80 -17.91 5.33
CA LYS A 28 4.98 -16.97 6.42
C LYS A 28 6.20 -16.08 6.16
N PRO A 29 6.00 -14.77 5.92
CA PRO A 29 7.12 -13.85 5.69
C PRO A 29 8.05 -13.71 6.89
N ASP A 30 7.49 -13.78 8.10
CA ASP A 30 8.22 -13.57 9.36
C ASP A 30 8.39 -14.89 10.12
N LEU A 31 9.59 -15.48 10.04
CA LEU A 31 9.91 -16.71 10.75
C LEU A 31 10.10 -16.46 12.25
N SER A 32 9.53 -17.34 13.07
CA SER A 32 9.68 -17.31 14.53
C SER A 32 10.97 -18.02 14.96
N THR A 33 11.40 -17.82 16.22
CA THR A 33 12.53 -18.58 16.79
C THR A 33 12.35 -20.09 16.66
N GLN A 34 11.12 -20.59 16.86
CA GLN A 34 10.81 -22.01 16.69
C GLN A 34 11.02 -22.49 15.24
N ASP A 35 10.71 -21.65 14.25
CA ASP A 35 10.95 -21.97 12.84
C ASP A 35 12.46 -22.12 12.56
N PHE A 36 13.27 -21.26 13.16
CA PHE A 36 14.74 -21.36 13.06
C PHE A 36 15.28 -22.60 13.76
N ASP A 37 14.77 -22.93 14.95
CA ASP A 37 15.17 -24.13 15.70
C ASP A 37 14.85 -25.41 14.93
N ASP A 38 13.66 -25.48 14.30
CA ASP A 38 13.27 -26.58 13.44
C ASP A 38 14.17 -26.70 12.21
N MET A 39 14.46 -25.58 11.53
CA MET A 39 15.38 -25.56 10.39
C MET A 39 16.78 -26.01 10.78
N TYR A 40 17.25 -25.61 11.97
CA TYR A 40 18.56 -26.00 12.49
C TYR A 40 18.61 -27.50 12.82
N ALA A 41 17.53 -28.07 13.37
CA ALA A 41 17.41 -29.51 13.58
C ALA A 41 17.41 -30.28 12.23
N LEU A 42 16.70 -29.78 11.22
CA LEU A 42 16.69 -30.37 9.88
C LEU A 42 18.08 -30.32 9.20
N LEU A 43 18.82 -29.21 9.37
CA LEU A 43 20.19 -29.07 8.89
C LEU A 43 21.11 -30.12 9.57
N LYS A 44 21.01 -30.25 10.89
CA LYS A 44 21.76 -31.26 11.66
C LYS A 44 21.46 -32.68 11.16
N SER A 45 20.18 -33.00 10.97
CA SER A 45 19.75 -34.29 10.43
C SER A 45 20.28 -34.54 9.02
N ALA A 46 20.34 -33.51 8.16
CA ALA A 46 20.92 -33.62 6.82
C ALA A 46 22.43 -33.91 6.83
N HIS A 47 23.12 -33.61 7.95
CA HIS A 47 24.54 -33.88 8.16
C HIS A 47 24.81 -35.05 9.13
N GLY A 48 23.82 -35.91 9.38
CA GLY A 48 23.99 -37.15 10.14
C GLY A 48 23.89 -37.00 11.67
N ILE A 49 23.49 -35.84 12.17
CA ILE A 49 23.19 -35.64 13.60
C ILE A 49 21.69 -35.90 13.81
N PRO A 50 21.31 -36.94 14.58
CA PRO A 50 19.91 -37.32 14.73
C PRO A 50 19.06 -36.20 15.34
N ASP A 51 17.86 -36.00 14.80
CA ASP A 51 16.82 -35.19 15.45
C ASP A 51 15.98 -36.07 16.38
N SER A 52 15.94 -35.72 17.67
CA SER A 52 15.14 -36.44 18.66
C SER A 52 13.63 -36.38 18.38
N ASN A 53 13.18 -35.36 17.65
CA ASN A 53 11.75 -35.15 17.39
C ASN A 53 11.32 -35.68 16.01
N GLY A 54 12.24 -36.29 15.25
CA GLY A 54 11.93 -36.92 13.96
C GLY A 54 11.32 -35.97 12.93
N ARG A 55 11.71 -34.69 12.92
CA ARG A 55 11.16 -33.72 11.96
C ARG A 55 11.50 -34.13 10.53
N VAL A 56 10.54 -33.89 9.63
CA VAL A 56 10.69 -34.18 8.19
C VAL A 56 10.61 -32.86 7.42
N PRO A 57 11.56 -32.58 6.49
CA PRO A 57 11.51 -31.38 5.66
C PRO A 57 10.25 -31.34 4.80
N ILE A 58 9.58 -30.19 4.78
CA ILE A 58 8.43 -29.91 3.92
C ILE A 58 8.97 -29.38 2.59
N LYS A 59 8.49 -29.92 1.47
CA LYS A 59 8.86 -29.41 0.14
C LYS A 59 7.82 -28.42 -0.35
N LEU A 60 8.26 -27.38 -1.05
CA LEU A 60 7.35 -26.48 -1.75
C LEU A 60 6.67 -27.26 -2.87
N ALA A 61 5.36 -27.48 -2.73
CA ALA A 61 4.59 -28.24 -3.72
C ALA A 61 4.00 -27.30 -4.78
N ALA A 62 3.94 -27.77 -6.02
CA ALA A 62 3.52 -26.97 -7.17
C ALA A 62 2.04 -26.54 -7.10
N ASP A 63 1.22 -27.31 -6.39
CA ASP A 63 -0.20 -27.06 -6.12
C ASP A 63 -0.43 -25.92 -5.11
N GLN A 64 0.55 -25.64 -4.25
CA GLN A 64 0.51 -24.50 -3.32
C GLN A 64 0.79 -23.16 -4.01
N MET A 65 1.25 -23.19 -5.26
CA MET A 65 1.62 -22.00 -6.00
C MET A 65 0.42 -21.41 -6.74
N ALA A 66 0.34 -20.07 -6.74
CA ALA A 66 -0.64 -19.37 -7.56
C ALA A 66 -0.53 -19.82 -9.02
N ALA A 67 -1.65 -20.26 -9.58
CA ALA A 67 -1.71 -20.68 -10.98
C ALA A 67 -1.16 -19.56 -11.89
N PRO A 68 -0.40 -19.92 -12.95
CA PRO A 68 0.05 -18.94 -13.92
C PRO A 68 -1.16 -18.15 -14.43
N GLN A 69 -1.04 -16.82 -14.43
CA GLN A 69 -2.09 -15.95 -14.99
C GLN A 69 -2.35 -16.40 -16.42
N ALA A 70 -3.62 -16.59 -16.77
CA ALA A 70 -4.01 -16.89 -18.14
C ALA A 70 -3.48 -15.75 -19.03
N PRO A 71 -2.79 -16.07 -20.15
CA PRO A 71 -2.08 -15.08 -20.96
C PRO A 71 -3.01 -14.02 -21.59
N ASP A 72 -4.31 -14.30 -21.65
CA ASP A 72 -5.38 -13.45 -22.16
C ASP A 72 -6.15 -12.69 -21.06
N ARG A 73 -5.79 -12.87 -19.77
CA ARG A 73 -6.48 -12.21 -18.67
C ARG A 73 -6.03 -10.75 -18.52
N LEU A 74 -6.82 -9.84 -19.07
CA LEU A 74 -6.65 -8.41 -18.89
C LEU A 74 -7.12 -7.97 -17.49
N VAL A 75 -6.18 -7.50 -16.66
CA VAL A 75 -6.48 -6.86 -15.36
C VAL A 75 -6.27 -5.35 -15.49
N GLN A 76 -7.34 -4.58 -15.32
CA GLN A 76 -7.31 -3.13 -15.44
C GLN A 76 -7.83 -2.43 -14.19
N LEU A 77 -7.25 -1.27 -13.91
CA LEU A 77 -7.67 -0.37 -12.85
C LEU A 77 -8.77 0.55 -13.37
N ALA A 78 -10.00 0.39 -12.88
CA ALA A 78 -11.14 1.21 -13.33
C ALA A 78 -11.36 2.47 -12.48
N ALA A 79 -11.13 2.39 -11.17
CA ALA A 79 -11.27 3.53 -10.26
C ALA A 79 -10.66 3.23 -8.88
N ILE A 80 -10.28 4.29 -8.16
CA ILE A 80 -10.18 4.27 -6.70
C ILE A 80 -11.48 4.84 -6.14
N LYS A 81 -12.07 4.19 -5.13
CA LYS A 81 -13.28 4.68 -4.43
C LYS A 81 -13.25 4.29 -2.97
N ASN A 82 -14.20 4.83 -2.19
CA ASN A 82 -14.44 4.45 -0.80
C ASN A 82 -13.21 4.63 0.10
N LEU A 83 -12.42 5.68 -0.16
CA LEU A 83 -11.33 6.05 0.73
C LEU A 83 -11.91 6.48 2.07
N ARG A 84 -11.44 5.87 3.16
CA ARG A 84 -11.81 6.17 4.54
C ARG A 84 -10.55 6.35 5.35
N ASN A 85 -10.45 7.46 6.07
CA ASN A 85 -9.28 7.75 6.90
C ASN A 85 -7.93 7.68 6.14
N VAL A 86 -7.89 8.16 4.89
CA VAL A 86 -6.70 8.15 4.02
C VAL A 86 -6.21 9.58 3.79
N ASN A 87 -5.18 9.99 4.52
CA ASN A 87 -4.65 11.35 4.56
C ASN A 87 -5.77 12.38 4.76
N ALA A 88 -5.64 13.59 4.19
CA ALA A 88 -6.70 14.60 4.12
C ALA A 88 -7.61 14.43 2.88
N LEU A 89 -7.74 13.22 2.31
CA LEU A 89 -8.66 12.97 1.21
C LEU A 89 -10.10 12.92 1.73
N ALA A 90 -11.01 13.55 0.99
CA ALA A 90 -12.43 13.53 1.33
C ALA A 90 -13.00 12.10 1.24
N GLU A 91 -13.75 11.72 2.27
CA GLU A 91 -14.37 10.40 2.33
C GLU A 91 -15.42 10.23 1.24
N GLY A 92 -15.56 9.00 0.74
CA GLY A 92 -16.54 8.68 -0.30
C GLY A 92 -16.19 9.18 -1.70
N GLN A 93 -15.04 9.85 -1.89
CA GLN A 93 -14.61 10.23 -3.24
C GLN A 93 -14.28 9.02 -4.12
N ARG A 94 -14.56 9.19 -5.41
CA ARG A 94 -14.24 8.26 -6.48
C ARG A 94 -13.35 8.97 -7.50
N LEU A 95 -12.17 8.42 -7.73
CA LEU A 95 -11.25 8.83 -8.77
C LEU A 95 -11.31 7.79 -9.91
N PRO A 96 -12.04 8.07 -11.01
CA PRO A 96 -12.11 7.18 -12.16
C PRO A 96 -10.79 7.17 -12.93
N ILE A 97 -10.45 6.03 -13.51
CA ILE A 97 -9.30 5.83 -14.39
C ILE A 97 -9.82 5.33 -15.73
N ASN A 98 -9.36 5.96 -16.80
CA ASN A 98 -9.79 5.57 -18.14
C ASN A 98 -9.20 4.17 -18.46
N PRO A 99 -10.01 3.18 -18.88
CA PRO A 99 -9.50 1.85 -19.24
C PRO A 99 -8.55 1.87 -20.45
N SER A 100 -8.56 2.94 -21.23
CA SER A 100 -7.70 3.11 -22.40
C SER A 100 -7.07 4.50 -22.43
N GLY A 101 -5.85 4.58 -22.98
CA GLY A 101 -5.12 5.84 -23.14
C GLY A 101 -4.46 6.36 -21.86
N LEU A 102 -4.25 7.67 -21.80
CA LEU A 102 -3.56 8.34 -20.69
C LEU A 102 -4.58 9.03 -19.76
N SER A 103 -4.52 8.72 -18.47
CA SER A 103 -5.29 9.43 -17.44
C SER A 103 -4.40 10.45 -16.73
N VAL A 104 -4.68 11.75 -16.92
CA VAL A 104 -3.92 12.85 -16.28
C VAL A 104 -4.69 13.38 -15.08
N ILE A 105 -4.06 13.33 -13.89
CA ILE A 105 -4.63 13.86 -12.64
C ILE A 105 -3.85 15.12 -12.25
N TYR A 106 -4.52 16.27 -12.25
CA TYR A 106 -3.92 17.56 -11.94
C TYR A 106 -4.82 18.38 -10.99
N GLY A 107 -4.28 19.48 -10.45
CA GLY A 107 -4.99 20.37 -9.54
C GLY A 107 -4.04 21.16 -8.65
N GLU A 108 -4.57 22.05 -7.82
CA GLU A 108 -3.81 22.95 -6.95
C GLU A 108 -2.98 22.22 -5.88
N ASN A 109 -1.97 22.90 -5.32
CA ASN A 109 -1.22 22.38 -4.18
C ASN A 109 -2.18 22.13 -3.00
N GLY A 110 -2.04 20.99 -2.32
CA GLY A 110 -2.95 20.59 -1.25
C GLY A 110 -4.23 19.87 -1.72
N SER A 111 -4.51 19.75 -3.02
CA SER A 111 -5.70 19.04 -3.55
C SER A 111 -5.72 17.52 -3.35
N GLY A 112 -4.70 16.94 -2.70
CA GLY A 112 -4.65 15.51 -2.40
C GLY A 112 -3.98 14.61 -3.44
N LYS A 113 -3.42 15.16 -4.53
CA LYS A 113 -2.71 14.39 -5.59
C LYS A 113 -1.69 13.39 -5.03
N SER A 114 -0.80 13.83 -4.14
CA SER A 114 0.19 12.96 -3.49
C SER A 114 -0.46 11.91 -2.59
N GLY A 115 -1.63 12.19 -2.02
CA GLY A 115 -2.43 11.24 -1.25
C GLY A 115 -2.92 10.08 -2.13
N TYR A 116 -3.51 10.38 -3.29
CA TYR A 116 -3.91 9.37 -4.27
C TYR A 116 -2.71 8.56 -4.78
N SER A 117 -1.57 9.20 -5.04
CA SER A 117 -0.33 8.50 -5.42
C SER A 117 0.11 7.46 -4.38
N ARG A 118 0.05 7.77 -3.08
CA ARG A 118 0.37 6.81 -2.00
C ARG A 118 -0.61 5.65 -1.96
N VAL A 119 -1.90 5.90 -2.20
CA VAL A 119 -2.91 4.83 -2.32
C VAL A 119 -2.55 3.89 -3.47
N PHE A 120 -2.21 4.43 -4.64
CA PHE A 120 -1.78 3.62 -5.79
C PHE A 120 -0.54 2.79 -5.47
N LYS A 121 0.49 3.40 -4.85
CA LYS A 121 1.69 2.68 -4.45
C LYS A 121 1.37 1.48 -3.56
N LYS A 122 0.47 1.65 -2.58
CA LYS A 122 0.08 0.59 -1.66
C LYS A 122 -0.80 -0.48 -2.31
N ALA A 123 -1.82 -0.06 -3.07
CA ALA A 123 -2.78 -0.97 -3.72
C ALA A 123 -2.12 -1.81 -4.82
N CYS A 124 -1.20 -1.22 -5.59
CA CYS A 124 -0.49 -1.88 -6.68
C CYS A 124 0.82 -2.53 -6.23
N ARG A 125 1.11 -2.58 -4.91
CA ARG A 125 2.35 -3.14 -4.34
C ARG A 125 3.62 -2.60 -5.03
N ALA A 126 3.66 -1.29 -5.26
CA ALA A 126 4.80 -0.64 -5.90
C ALA A 126 6.09 -0.88 -5.11
N ARG A 127 7.22 -1.00 -5.82
CA ARG A 127 8.54 -1.26 -5.22
C ARG A 127 8.95 -0.16 -4.24
N ASP A 128 8.64 1.09 -4.57
CA ASP A 128 8.82 2.22 -3.67
C ASP A 128 7.55 2.42 -2.83
N GLN A 129 7.61 2.04 -1.55
CA GLN A 129 6.56 2.29 -0.57
C GLN A 129 6.85 3.50 0.34
N ARG A 130 7.80 4.37 -0.02
CA ARG A 130 8.03 5.60 0.73
C ARG A 130 6.78 6.47 0.73
N GLY A 131 6.46 7.01 1.90
CA GLY A 131 5.26 7.82 2.14
C GLY A 131 4.11 6.99 2.67
N SER A 132 4.03 6.86 3.99
CA SER A 132 2.92 6.22 4.67
C SER A 132 1.60 6.93 4.37
N ILE A 133 0.53 6.14 4.33
CA ILE A 133 -0.82 6.67 4.35
C ILE A 133 -1.11 7.00 5.81
N HIS A 134 -1.28 8.30 6.10
CA HIS A 134 -1.63 8.75 7.44
C HIS A 134 -3.15 8.74 7.61
N PRO A 135 -3.67 8.55 8.83
CA PRO A 135 -5.08 8.82 9.11
C PRO A 135 -5.41 10.30 8.82
N MET A 136 -6.67 10.59 8.57
CA MET A 136 -7.17 11.95 8.51
C MET A 136 -6.87 12.63 9.86
N PRO A 137 -6.21 13.80 9.87
CA PRO A 137 -6.03 14.54 11.11
C PRO A 137 -7.41 14.85 11.69
N GLN A 138 -7.60 14.55 12.98
CA GLN A 138 -8.82 14.96 13.68
C GLN A 138 -8.97 16.46 13.51
N ARG A 139 -10.07 16.91 12.90
CA ARG A 139 -10.43 18.32 12.93
C ARG A 139 -10.60 18.70 14.39
N ALA A 140 -9.76 19.60 14.90
CA ALA A 140 -10.03 20.25 16.18
C ALA A 140 -11.47 20.79 16.14
N PRO A 141 -12.26 20.64 17.22
CA PRO A 141 -13.59 21.22 17.26
C PRO A 141 -13.46 22.70 16.91
N ALA A 142 -14.27 23.17 15.97
CA ALA A 142 -14.25 24.56 15.54
C ALA A 142 -14.31 25.44 16.79
N ARG A 143 -13.21 26.15 17.09
CA ARG A 143 -13.23 27.19 18.11
C ARG A 143 -14.35 28.13 17.69
N SER A 144 -15.41 28.20 18.47
CA SER A 144 -16.53 29.10 18.26
C SER A 144 -15.99 30.52 18.28
N ALA A 145 -15.59 31.04 17.11
CA ALA A 145 -15.32 32.45 16.96
C ALA A 145 -16.64 33.15 17.26
N ARG A 146 -16.72 33.82 18.43
CA ARG A 146 -17.83 34.70 18.78
C ARG A 146 -18.05 35.63 17.59
N ARG A 147 -19.17 35.45 16.87
CA ARG A 147 -19.63 36.43 15.89
C ARG A 147 -19.85 37.73 16.66
N LYS A 148 -19.01 38.74 16.42
CA LYS A 148 -19.38 40.11 16.79
C LYS A 148 -20.59 40.49 15.92
N PRO A 149 -21.68 41.03 16.51
CA PRO A 149 -22.81 41.48 15.72
C PRO A 149 -22.38 42.65 14.83
N LEU A 150 -22.86 42.63 13.58
CA LEU A 150 -22.73 43.75 12.64
C LEU A 150 -23.44 44.98 13.21
N PRO A 151 -22.85 46.19 13.13
CA PRO A 151 -23.53 47.41 13.51
C PRO A 151 -24.64 47.76 12.50
N ASN A 152 -25.78 48.23 13.03
CA ASN A 152 -26.97 48.59 12.27
C ASN A 152 -26.71 49.68 11.22
N SER A 153 -27.40 49.57 10.09
CA SER A 153 -27.41 50.51 8.97
C SER A 153 -28.08 51.84 9.36
N SER A 154 -27.31 52.78 9.90
CA SER A 154 -27.69 54.19 10.00
C SER A 154 -26.44 55.04 10.19
N SER A 155 -25.70 55.27 9.10
CA SER A 155 -24.87 56.47 8.89
C SER A 155 -24.21 56.38 7.51
N MET A 156 -24.93 56.83 6.48
CA MET A 156 -24.31 57.31 5.26
C MET A 156 -23.61 58.64 5.57
N ALA A 157 -22.30 58.71 5.45
CA ALA A 157 -21.58 59.94 5.14
C ALA A 157 -20.14 59.62 4.67
N SER A 158 -19.91 59.86 3.37
CA SER A 158 -18.68 60.36 2.74
C SER A 158 -17.31 59.92 3.26
N LEU A 159 -16.50 59.32 2.38
CA LEU A 159 -15.19 59.83 1.92
C LEU A 159 -14.58 58.76 0.97
N SER A 160 -14.51 59.03 -0.33
CA SER A 160 -13.32 59.56 -1.04
C SER A 160 -12.31 58.49 -1.49
N LYS A 161 -12.08 58.49 -2.80
CA LYS A 161 -11.15 57.73 -3.65
C LYS A 161 -9.76 57.48 -3.05
N SER A 162 -9.18 56.31 -3.33
CA SER A 162 -7.83 56.22 -3.90
C SER A 162 -7.55 54.85 -4.54
N ASN A 163 -6.98 54.89 -5.75
CA ASN A 163 -6.50 53.79 -6.58
C ASN A 163 -5.47 52.88 -5.90
N GLY A 164 -5.38 51.63 -6.36
CA GLY A 164 -4.27 50.74 -6.07
C GLY A 164 -4.23 49.53 -7.01
N HIS A 165 -3.61 49.71 -8.17
CA HIS A 165 -3.16 48.64 -9.07
C HIS A 165 -2.39 47.54 -8.33
N TRP A 166 -2.61 46.28 -8.72
CA TRP A 166 -1.56 45.26 -8.65
C TRP A 166 -1.49 44.54 -9.99
N ALA A 167 -0.32 44.69 -10.61
CA ALA A 167 0.06 44.10 -11.87
C ALA A 167 0.96 42.87 -11.62
N ARG A 168 0.80 41.90 -12.54
CA ARG A 168 1.67 40.76 -12.87
C ARG A 168 1.72 39.59 -11.90
#